data_AF-A0A7S1YTJ8-F1
#
_entry.id   AF-A0A7S1YTJ8-F1
#
_cell.length_a   1.000
_cell.length_b   1.000
_cell.length_c   1.000
_cell.angle_alpha   90.00
_cell.angle_beta   90.00
_cell.angle_gamma   90.00
#
_symmetry.space_group_name_H-M   'P 1'
#
loop_
_entity.id
_entity.type
_entity.pdbx_description
1 polymer ?
#
loop_
_entity_poly.entity_id
_entity_poly.type
_entity_poly.pdbx_seq_one_letter_code
_entity_poly.pdbx_strand_id
1 'polypeptide(L)'
;NAKKKEACIEASIQLLGSLLSENDEVVEVWYLLGVAFMAATPPNSDEARFYWEKALEMLHKVKEELEQAMTGGDSEEELQEQLSEVECQIEEINEKLVEVGEIDRCNMEQG
;
A
#
# COMPACT_ATOMS: atom_id res chain seq x y z
N ASN A 1 25.81 -1.96 6.10
CA ASN A 1 26.04 -1.10 7.28
C ASN A 1 24.68 -0.81 7.90
N ALA A 2 24.36 -1.40 9.06
CA ALA A 2 23.02 -1.37 9.67
C ALA A 2 22.54 0.06 9.99
N LYS A 3 23.41 0.92 10.52
CA LYS A 3 23.08 2.33 10.82
C LYS A 3 22.69 3.14 9.58
N LYS A 4 23.32 2.86 8.44
CA LYS A 4 22.94 3.50 7.17
C LYS A 4 21.58 3.03 6.68
N LYS A 5 21.25 1.75 6.88
CA LYS A 5 19.93 1.19 6.52
C LYS A 5 18.83 1.86 7.33
N GLU A 6 19.00 1.96 8.65
CA GLU A 6 18.05 2.59 9.56
C GLU A 6 17.83 4.08 9.23
N ALA A 7 18.90 4.84 9.03
CA ALA A 7 18.80 6.24 8.60
C ALA A 7 18.10 6.40 7.25
N CYS A 8 18.32 5.48 6.29
CA CYS A 8 17.58 5.47 5.03
C CYS A 8 16.09 5.22 5.23
N ILE A 9 15.71 4.28 6.11
CA ILE A 9 14.31 3.97 6.39
C ILE A 9 13.62 5.18 7.05
N GLU A 10 14.24 5.78 8.07
CA GLU A 10 13.71 6.97 8.72
C GLU A 10 13.54 8.13 7.74
N ALA A 11 14.54 8.37 6.89
CA ALA A 11 14.46 9.40 5.86
C ALA A 11 13.33 9.11 4.84
N SER A 12 13.14 7.84 4.45
CA SER A 12 12.04 7.44 3.58
C SER A 12 10.68 7.66 4.24
N ILE A 13 10.51 7.29 5.51
CA ILE A 13 9.26 7.52 6.25
C ILE A 13 8.96 9.02 6.33
N GLN A 14 9.96 9.85 6.64
CA GLN A 14 9.80 11.30 6.69
C GLN A 14 9.44 11.91 5.34
N LEU A 15 10.14 11.50 4.27
CA LEU A 15 9.89 11.98 2.92
C LEU A 15 8.49 11.59 2.44
N LEU A 16 8.13 10.31 2.57
CA LEU A 16 6.83 9.80 2.15
C LEU A 16 5.70 10.39 3.00
N GLY A 17 5.91 10.57 4.31
CA GLY A 17 4.94 11.25 5.17
C GLY A 17 4.74 12.72 4.80
N SER A 18 5.81 13.40 4.34
CA SER A 18 5.71 14.78 3.84
C SER A 18 4.92 14.82 2.52
N LEU A 19 5.21 13.91 1.58
CA LEU A 19 4.45 13.79 0.34
C LEU A 19 2.97 13.49 0.61
N LEU A 20 2.68 12.59 1.56
CA LEU A 20 1.33 12.27 1.96
C LEU A 20 0.59 13.47 2.56
N SER A 21 1.28 14.31 3.34
CA SER A 21 0.69 15.54 3.88
C SER A 21 0.39 16.61 2.83
N GLU A 22 1.09 16.56 1.69
CA GLU A 22 0.85 17.46 0.55
C GLU A 22 -0.24 16.92 -0.38
N ASN A 23 -0.28 15.61 -0.59
CA ASN A 23 -1.27 14.94 -1.43
C ASN A 23 -1.54 13.52 -0.93
N ASP A 24 -2.70 13.33 -0.31
CA ASP A 24 -3.16 12.04 0.22
C ASP A 24 -3.95 11.21 -0.79
N GLU A 25 -4.11 11.69 -2.03
CA GLU A 25 -4.83 10.99 -3.11
C GLU A 25 -3.92 10.04 -3.91
N VAL A 26 -2.61 10.01 -3.66
CA VAL A 26 -1.66 9.14 -4.36
C VAL A 26 -1.52 7.80 -3.65
N VAL A 27 -2.14 6.76 -4.19
CA VAL A 27 -2.15 5.39 -3.64
C VAL A 27 -0.74 4.86 -3.36
N GLU A 28 0.21 5.12 -4.26
CA GLU A 28 1.57 4.63 -4.17
C GLU A 28 2.30 5.17 -2.94
N VAL A 29 1.97 6.38 -2.47
CA VAL A 29 2.58 6.96 -1.26
C VAL A 29 2.14 6.19 -0.02
N TRP A 30 0.85 5.83 0.05
CA TRP A 30 0.32 4.96 1.10
C TRP A 30 0.98 3.59 1.07
N TYR A 31 1.03 2.95 -0.10
CA TYR A 31 1.68 1.65 -0.26
C TYR A 31 3.15 1.67 0.20
N LEU A 32 3.93 2.66 -0.24
CA LEU A 32 5.34 2.79 0.09
C LEU A 32 5.59 3.08 1.57
N LEU A 33 4.69 3.80 2.24
CA LEU A 33 4.76 3.98 3.69
C LEU A 33 4.63 2.64 4.42
N GLY A 34 3.68 1.80 4.02
CA GLY A 34 3.54 0.47 4.62
C GLY A 34 4.80 -0.39 4.44
N VAL A 35 5.40 -0.34 3.25
CA VAL A 35 6.70 -0.99 2.97
C VAL A 35 7.82 -0.44 3.86
N ALA A 36 7.89 0.88 4.06
CA ALA A 36 8.91 1.52 4.89
C ALA A 36 8.79 1.12 6.37
N PHE A 37 7.57 1.04 6.91
CA PHE A 37 7.31 0.58 8.27
C PHE A 37 7.63 -0.90 8.48
N MET A 38 7.38 -1.76 7.48
CA MET A 38 7.84 -3.16 7.53
C MET A 38 9.35 -3.32 7.41
N ALA A 39 10.02 -2.42 6.68
CA ALA A 39 11.47 -2.45 6.52
C ALA A 39 12.22 -1.98 7.79
N ALA A 40 11.53 -1.28 8.70
CA ALA A 40 12.05 -0.79 9.97
C ALA A 40 12.61 -1.92 10.86
N THR A 41 13.41 -1.56 11.85
CA THR A 41 14.01 -2.52 12.79
C THR A 41 13.88 -1.98 14.22
N PRO A 42 12.95 -2.51 15.03
CA PRO A 42 11.99 -3.58 14.70
C PRO A 42 10.96 -3.14 13.64
N PRO A 43 10.38 -4.07 12.85
CA PRO A 43 9.25 -3.78 11.99
C PRO A 43 8.06 -3.24 12.78
N ASN A 44 7.31 -2.31 12.20
CA ASN A 44 6.04 -1.84 12.77
C ASN A 44 4.87 -2.35 11.92
N SER A 45 4.35 -3.52 12.26
CA SER A 45 3.26 -4.19 11.53
C SER A 45 1.93 -3.45 11.61
N ASP A 46 1.64 -2.79 12.74
CA ASP A 46 0.41 -2.02 12.93
C ASP A 46 0.35 -0.82 11.98
N GLU A 47 1.42 -0.02 11.94
CA GLU A 47 1.52 1.11 11.00
C GLU A 47 1.50 0.59 9.55
N ALA A 48 2.26 -0.46 9.25
CA ALA A 48 2.29 -1.01 7.91
C ALA A 48 0.91 -1.43 7.40
N ARG A 49 0.16 -2.14 8.26
CA ARG A 49 -1.22 -2.55 8.00
C ARG A 49 -2.12 -1.35 7.76
N PHE A 50 -2.05 -0.33 8.61
CA PHE A 50 -2.85 0.89 8.45
C PHE A 50 -2.65 1.54 7.07
N TYR A 51 -1.39 1.73 6.65
CA TYR A 51 -1.11 2.36 5.34
C TYR A 51 -1.55 1.48 4.16
N TRP A 52 -1.39 0.16 4.26
CA TRP A 52 -1.86 -0.77 3.22
C TRP A 52 -3.38 -0.89 3.15
N GLU A 53 -4.09 -0.89 4.29
CA GLU A 53 -5.56 -0.85 4.33
C GLU A 53 -6.09 0.44 3.68
N LYS A 54 -5.40 1.57 3.88
CA LYS A 54 -5.73 2.83 3.22
C LYS A 54 -5.49 2.81 1.71
N ALA A 55 -4.35 2.28 1.26
CA ALA A 55 -4.07 2.08 -0.15
C ALA A 55 -5.14 1.18 -0.81
N LEU A 56 -5.56 0.12 -0.12
CA LEU A 56 -6.59 -0.80 -0.58
C LEU A 56 -7.96 -0.13 -0.70
N GLU A 57 -8.36 0.67 0.29
CA GLU A 57 -9.60 1.46 0.26
C GLU A 57 -9.65 2.38 -0.97
N MET A 58 -8.54 3.04 -1.29
CA MET A 58 -8.44 3.93 -2.45
C MET A 58 -8.51 3.15 -3.77
N LEU A 59 -7.83 2.01 -3.88
CA LEU A 59 -7.87 1.18 -5.08
C LEU A 59 -9.26 0.60 -5.34
N HIS A 60 -9.98 0.18 -4.30
CA HIS A 60 -11.37 -0.25 -4.45
C HIS A 60 -12.25 0.88 -4.99
N LYS A 61 -12.04 2.11 -4.53
CA LYS A 61 -12.77 3.27 -5.06
C LYS A 61 -12.43 3.53 -6.54
N VAL A 62 -11.16 3.48 -6.92
CA VAL A 62 -10.74 3.63 -8.33
C VAL A 62 -11.34 2.52 -9.19
N LYS A 63 -11.33 1.28 -8.70
CA LYS A 63 -11.97 0.14 -9.37
C LYS A 63 -13.47 0.38 -9.60
N GLU A 64 -14.21 0.81 -8.58
CA GLU A 64 -15.64 1.12 -8.71
C GLU A 64 -15.89 2.26 -9.72
N GLU A 65 -15.04 3.29 -9.75
CA GLU A 65 -15.13 4.40 -10.71
C GLU A 65 -14.86 3.94 -12.15
N LEU A 66 -13.87 3.07 -12.36
CA LEU A 66 -13.55 2.47 -13.67
C LEU A 66 -14.70 1.57 -14.16
N GLU A 67 -15.22 0.69 -13.30
CA GLU A 67 -16.36 -0.17 -13.62
C GLU A 67 -17.60 0.64 -14.03
N GLN A 68 -17.85 1.78 -13.36
CA GLN A 68 -18.93 2.69 -13.75
C GLN A 68 -18.67 3.36 -15.09
N ALA A 69 -17.43 3.80 -15.35
CA ALA A 69 -17.06 4.44 -16.62
C ALA A 69 -17.22 3.51 -17.83
N MET A 70 -16.98 2.20 -17.66
CA MET A 70 -17.17 1.19 -18.71
C MET A 70 -18.62 1.10 -19.20
N THR A 71 -19.60 1.49 -18.39
CA THR A 71 -21.02 1.49 -18.81
C THR A 71 -21.41 2.65 -19.73
N GLY A 72 -20.47 3.59 -20.00
CA GLY A 72 -20.76 4.91 -20.56
C GLY A 72 -20.28 5.25 -21.99
N GLY A 73 -19.43 4.44 -22.67
CA GLY A 73 -19.03 4.74 -24.06
C GLY A 73 -17.73 4.08 -24.60
N ASP A 74 -17.38 4.43 -25.86
CA ASP A 74 -16.40 3.83 -26.80
C ASP A 74 -14.92 3.62 -26.35
N SER A 75 -14.56 3.87 -25.09
CA SER A 75 -13.19 3.73 -24.55
C SER A 75 -12.99 2.46 -23.71
N GLU A 76 -13.67 1.36 -24.07
CA GLU A 76 -13.72 0.12 -23.27
C GLU A 76 -12.34 -0.55 -23.11
N GLU A 77 -11.48 -0.51 -24.13
CA GLU A 77 -10.17 -1.17 -24.10
C GLU A 77 -9.18 -0.49 -23.13
N GLU A 78 -9.07 0.85 -23.15
CA GLU A 78 -8.20 1.61 -22.23
C GLU A 78 -8.67 1.49 -20.77
N LEU A 79 -9.99 1.52 -20.54
CA LEU A 79 -10.56 1.35 -19.21
C LEU A 79 -10.34 -0.07 -18.68
N GLN A 80 -10.38 -1.07 -19.55
CA GLN A 80 -10.14 -2.46 -19.16
C GLN A 80 -8.67 -2.74 -18.83
N GLU A 81 -7.73 -2.10 -19.52
CA GLU A 81 -6.30 -2.13 -19.16
C GLU A 81 -6.09 -1.53 -17.77
N GLN A 82 -6.63 -0.34 -17.51
CA GLN A 82 -6.54 0.32 -16.20
C GLN A 82 -7.20 -0.51 -15.08
N LEU A 83 -8.35 -1.12 -15.35
CA LEU A 83 -9.03 -1.99 -14.38
C LEU A 83 -8.15 -3.19 -14.03
N SER A 84 -7.51 -3.82 -15.03
CA SER A 84 -6.61 -4.94 -14.81
C SER A 84 -5.37 -4.53 -13.99
N GLU A 85 -4.83 -3.34 -14.20
CA GLU A 85 -3.71 -2.82 -13.41
C GLU A 85 -4.11 -2.62 -11.95
N VAL A 86 -5.28 -2.00 -11.71
CA VAL A 86 -5.82 -1.78 -10.36
C VAL A 86 -6.09 -3.10 -9.65
N GLU A 87 -6.61 -4.11 -10.35
CA GLU A 87 -6.81 -5.45 -9.78
C GLU A 87 -5.49 -6.11 -9.35
N CYS A 88 -4.45 -5.98 -10.17
CA CYS A 88 -3.11 -6.47 -9.82
C CYS A 88 -2.55 -5.79 -8.56
N GLN A 89 -2.71 -4.46 -8.45
CA GLN A 89 -2.29 -3.71 -7.26
C GLN A 89 -3.07 -4.10 -6.00
N ILE A 90 -4.37 -4.37 -6.13
CA ILE A 90 -5.23 -4.88 -5.05
C ILE A 90 -4.73 -6.24 -4.57
N GLU A 91 -4.42 -7.15 -5.49
CA GLU A 91 -3.89 -8.48 -5.16
C GLU A 91 -2.56 -8.38 -4.39
N GLU A 92 -1.63 -7.56 -4.88
CA GLU A 92 -0.33 -7.36 -4.22
C GLU A 92 -0.48 -6.85 -2.77
N ILE A 93 -1.36 -5.86 -2.53
CA ILE A 93 -1.61 -5.32 -1.20
C ILE A 93 -2.26 -6.37 -0.28
N ASN A 94 -3.18 -7.18 -0.82
CA ASN A 94 -3.78 -8.26 -0.04
C ASN A 94 -2.75 -9.32 0.37
N GLU A 95 -1.81 -9.68 -0.50
CA GLU A 95 -0.70 -10.57 -0.15
C GLU A 95 0.14 -9.98 1.00
N LYS A 96 0.47 -8.69 0.93
CA LYS A 96 1.21 -7.98 2.00
C LYS A 96 0.47 -7.99 3.33
N LEU A 97 -0.85 -7.79 3.32
CA LEU A 97 -1.68 -7.82 4.52
C LEU A 97 -1.76 -9.22 5.14
N VAL A 98 -1.82 -10.26 4.30
CA VAL A 98 -1.75 -11.67 4.76
C VAL A 98 -0.40 -11.95 5.40
N GLU A 99 0.71 -11.58 4.74
CA GLU A 99 2.08 -11.74 5.26
C GLU A 99 2.22 -11.11 6.65
N VAL A 100 1.74 -9.88 6.84
CA VAL A 100 1.79 -9.20 8.14
C VAL A 100 0.94 -9.91 9.20
N GLY A 101 -0.26 -10.36 8.84
CA GLY A 101 -1.11 -11.13 9.75
C GLY A 101 -0.50 -12.49 10.19
N GLU A 102 0.39 -13.07 9.39
CA GLU A 102 1.17 -14.26 9.77
C GLU A 102 2.33 -13.93 10.71
N ILE A 103 3.03 -12.81 10.47
CA ILE A 103 4.12 -12.32 11.34
C ILE A 103 3.60 -12.03 12.74
N ASP A 104 2.46 -11.33 12.86
CA ASP A 104 1.87 -10.98 14.16
C ASP A 104 1.49 -12.24 14.97
N ARG A 105 0.95 -13.27 14.30
CA ARG A 105 0.62 -14.56 14.93
C ARG A 105 1.87 -15.28 15.45
N CYS A 106 2.95 -15.33 14.66
CA CYS A 106 4.20 -15.97 15.06
C CYS A 106 4.87 -15.26 16.26
N ASN A 107 4.76 -13.93 16.34
CA ASN A 107 5.31 -13.16 17.45
C ASN A 107 4.55 -13.40 18.76
N MET A 108 3.25 -13.67 18.70
CA MET A 108 2.44 -13.99 19.89
C MET A 108 2.69 -15.42 20.42
N GLU A 109 3.10 -16.37 19.57
CA GLU A 109 3.39 -17.75 20.00
C GLU A 109 4.79 -17.93 20.62
N GLN A 110 5.67 -16.94 20.47
CA GLN A 110 7.06 -16.99 20.96
C GLN A 110 7.31 -16.16 22.24
N GLY A 111 6.30 -15.42 22.73
CA GLY A 111 6.35 -14.63 23.97
C GLY A 111 5.72 -15.34 25.16
#